data_AF-A0A7C1C9D3-F1
#
_entry.id   AF-A0A7C1C9D3-F1
#
_cell.length_a   1.000
_cell.length_b   1.000
_cell.length_c   1.000
_cell.angle_alpha   90.00
_cell.angle_beta   90.00
_cell.angle_gamma   90.00
#
_symmetry.space_group_name_H-M   'P 1'
#
loop_
_entity.id
_entity.type
_entity.pdbx_description
1 polymer ?
#
loop_
_entity_poly.entity_id
_entity_poly.type
_entity_poly.pdbx_seq_one_letter_code
_entity_poly.pdbx_strand_id
1 'polypeptide(L)'
;MILAVFFLFSLLLLFYILSPIFGERYWPFMRGGVFERLYGERKTGIWAISDVDAEYEMGKLTEEDHSLLREQFKAEVAPVLLREKELTINSGLSPEKGLSGELREEMIKEVIRICGKEL
;
A
#
# COMPACT_ATOMS: atom_id res chain seq x y z
N MET A 1 18.38 37.71 -34.56
CA MET A 1 17.61 37.93 -33.32
C MET A 1 16.23 37.28 -33.39
N ILE A 2 15.40 37.61 -34.39
CA ILE A 2 14.04 37.03 -34.55
C ILE A 2 14.04 35.50 -34.61
N LEU A 3 14.94 34.88 -35.38
CA LEU A 3 15.07 33.42 -35.47
C LEU A 3 15.44 32.76 -34.12
N ALA A 4 16.26 33.42 -33.30
CA ALA A 4 16.64 32.90 -31.99
C ALA A 4 15.46 32.93 -31.00
N VAL A 5 14.59 33.95 -31.10
CA VAL A 5 13.36 34.07 -30.29
C VAL A 5 12.37 32.96 -30.66
N PHE A 6 12.18 32.70 -31.96
CA PHE A 6 11.33 31.59 -32.42
C PHE A 6 11.85 30.23 -31.97
N PHE A 7 13.17 30.03 -32.00
CA PHE A 7 13.78 28.78 -31.52
C PHE A 7 13.56 28.57 -30.02
N LEU A 8 13.72 29.62 -29.21
CA LEU A 8 13.46 29.58 -27.77
C LEU A 8 11.99 29.27 -27.46
N PHE A 9 11.06 29.90 -28.20
CA PHE A 9 9.62 29.64 -28.05
C PHE A 9 9.24 28.21 -28.43
N SER A 10 9.85 27.67 -29.48
CA SER A 10 9.66 26.28 -29.90
C SER A 10 10.14 25.30 -28.82
N LEU A 11 11.29 25.57 -28.19
CA LEU A 11 11.83 24.78 -27.08
C LEU A 11 10.93 24.81 -25.84
N LEU A 12 10.40 25.98 -25.49
CA LEU A 12 9.46 26.14 -24.38
C LEU A 12 8.14 25.39 -24.64
N LEU A 13 7.60 25.49 -25.85
CA LEU A 13 6.39 24.75 -26.26
C LEU A 13 6.62 23.24 -26.22
N LEU A 14 7.77 22.79 -26.72
CA LEU A 14 8.17 21.39 -26.68
C LEU A 14 8.24 20.91 -25.22
N PHE A 15 8.91 21.66 -24.35
CA PHE A 15 8.99 21.32 -22.93
C PHE A 15 7.61 21.33 -22.26
N TYR A 16 6.75 22.29 -22.59
CA TYR A 16 5.38 22.37 -22.07
C TYR A 16 4.52 21.17 -22.48
N ILE A 17 4.67 20.69 -23.73
CA ILE A 17 3.95 19.52 -24.25
C ILE A 17 4.53 18.21 -23.70
N LEU A 18 5.86 18.13 -23.50
CA LEU A 18 6.51 16.95 -22.93
C LEU A 18 6.39 16.88 -21.40
N SER A 19 6.26 18.00 -20.71
CA SER A 19 6.10 18.09 -19.26
C SER A 19 4.99 17.16 -18.72
N PRO A 20 3.77 17.12 -19.29
CA PRO A 20 2.73 16.20 -18.82
C PRO A 20 3.04 14.72 -19.08
N ILE A 21 3.95 14.40 -20.02
CA ILE A 21 4.38 13.01 -20.29
C ILE A 21 5.30 12.51 -19.17
N PHE A 22 6.10 13.40 -18.58
CA PHE A 22 6.94 13.09 -17.42
C PHE A 22 6.25 13.32 -16.07
N GLY A 23 5.02 13.85 -16.07
CA GLY A 23 4.21 13.99 -14.86
C GLY A 23 3.78 12.62 -14.34
N GLU A 24 3.91 12.40 -13.03
CA GLU A 24 3.62 11.14 -12.32
C GLU A 24 2.24 10.50 -12.60
N ARG A 25 1.34 11.23 -13.27
CA ARG A 25 -0.03 10.82 -13.61
C ARG A 25 -0.12 9.81 -14.76
N TYR A 26 0.88 9.74 -15.66
CA TYR A 26 0.83 8.90 -16.86
C TYR A 26 1.44 7.50 -16.70
N TRP A 27 1.99 7.17 -15.53
CA TRP A 27 2.58 5.86 -15.23
C TRP A 27 1.83 5.07 -14.13
N PRO A 28 0.49 4.95 -14.17
CA PRO A 28 -0.24 4.15 -13.18
C PRO A 28 0.13 2.66 -13.26
N PHE A 29 0.55 2.17 -14.44
CA PHE A 29 0.87 0.76 -14.65
C PHE A 29 2.21 0.32 -14.01
N MET A 30 3.18 1.24 -13.92
CA MET A 30 4.49 0.96 -13.31
C MET A 30 4.48 1.12 -11.77
N ARG A 31 3.59 1.95 -11.21
CA ARG A 31 3.41 2.09 -9.75
C ARG A 31 2.36 1.13 -9.16
N GLY A 32 1.28 0.81 -9.88
CA GLY A 32 0.13 0.08 -9.34
C GLY A 32 0.31 -1.45 -9.30
N GLY A 33 0.89 -2.08 -10.32
CA GLY A 33 0.77 -3.53 -10.49
C GLY A 33 1.31 -4.41 -9.34
N VAL A 34 2.44 -4.04 -8.73
CA VAL A 34 3.07 -4.83 -7.65
C VAL A 34 2.63 -4.34 -6.27
N PHE A 35 2.61 -3.02 -6.05
CA PHE A 35 2.21 -2.44 -4.76
C PHE A 35 0.72 -2.64 -4.48
N GLU A 36 -0.16 -2.51 -5.47
CA GLU A 36 -1.61 -2.65 -5.28
C GLU A 36 -2.01 -4.11 -5.04
N ARG A 37 -1.29 -5.06 -5.66
CA ARG A 37 -1.42 -6.49 -5.34
C ARG A 37 -0.95 -6.80 -3.93
N LEU A 38 0.24 -6.33 -3.54
CA LEU A 38 0.74 -6.51 -2.17
C LEU A 38 -0.18 -5.87 -1.13
N TYR A 39 -0.73 -4.71 -1.45
CA TYR A 39 -1.66 -4.00 -0.58
C TYR A 39 -2.99 -4.76 -0.44
N GLY A 40 -3.50 -5.32 -1.54
CA GLY A 40 -4.66 -6.20 -1.54
C GLY A 40 -4.42 -7.49 -0.72
N GLU A 41 -3.27 -8.13 -0.89
CA GLU A 41 -2.87 -9.32 -0.13
C GLU A 41 -2.76 -9.02 1.38
N ARG A 42 -2.11 -7.89 1.74
CA ARG A 42 -2.04 -7.43 3.13
C ARG A 42 -3.42 -7.18 3.72
N LYS A 43 -4.29 -6.46 3.01
CA LYS A 43 -5.63 -6.13 3.48
C LYS A 43 -6.44 -7.41 3.72
N THR A 44 -6.40 -8.34 2.78
CA THR A 44 -7.12 -9.62 2.88
C THR A 44 -6.63 -10.44 4.07
N GLY A 45 -5.31 -10.52 4.26
CA GLY A 45 -4.74 -11.25 5.38
C GLY A 45 -5.04 -10.64 6.77
N ILE A 46 -5.01 -9.31 6.88
CA ILE A 46 -5.41 -8.62 8.13
C ILE A 46 -6.91 -8.83 8.40
N TRP A 47 -7.74 -8.77 7.37
CA TRP A 47 -9.18 -9.04 7.49
C TRP A 47 -9.45 -10.47 7.95
N ALA A 48 -8.72 -11.47 7.42
CA ALA A 48 -8.87 -12.86 7.84
C ALA A 48 -8.57 -13.05 9.35
N ILE A 49 -7.53 -12.37 9.87
CA ILE A 49 -7.23 -12.39 11.31
C ILE A 49 -8.38 -11.75 12.11
N SER A 50 -8.90 -10.61 11.64
CA SER A 50 -10.03 -9.94 12.31
C SER A 50 -11.31 -10.78 12.29
N ASP A 51 -11.54 -11.55 11.22
CA ASP A 51 -12.72 -12.41 11.10
C ASP A 51 -12.64 -13.56 12.12
N VAL A 52 -11.47 -14.20 12.26
CA VAL A 52 -11.21 -15.22 13.30
C VAL A 52 -11.40 -14.67 14.71
N ASP A 53 -10.92 -13.44 14.98
CA ASP A 53 -11.13 -12.77 16.26
C ASP A 53 -12.63 -12.53 16.52
N ALA A 54 -13.39 -12.11 15.50
CA ALA A 54 -14.84 -11.92 15.60
C ALA A 54 -15.59 -13.24 15.82
N GLU A 55 -15.17 -14.33 15.17
CA GLU A 55 -15.78 -15.65 15.37
C GLU A 55 -15.54 -16.21 16.78
N TYR A 56 -14.37 -15.93 17.37
CA TYR A 56 -14.10 -16.23 18.76
C TYR A 56 -14.97 -15.38 19.71
N GLU A 57 -15.09 -14.07 19.48
CA GLU A 57 -15.97 -13.19 20.27
C GLU A 57 -17.45 -13.61 20.19
N MET A 58 -17.88 -14.18 19.06
CA MET A 58 -19.20 -14.77 18.87
C MET A 58 -19.38 -16.14 19.57
N GLY A 59 -18.33 -16.68 20.20
CA GLY A 59 -18.34 -17.97 20.88
C GLY A 59 -18.42 -19.17 19.93
N LYS A 60 -18.07 -19.00 18.65
CA LYS A 60 -18.08 -20.08 17.66
C LYS A 60 -16.82 -20.95 17.71
N LEU A 61 -15.71 -20.38 18.20
CA LEU A 61 -14.44 -21.08 18.38
C LEU A 61 -14.09 -21.26 19.83
N THR A 62 -13.38 -22.35 20.11
CA THR A 62 -12.69 -22.55 21.38
C THR A 62 -11.44 -21.66 21.42
N GLU A 63 -10.94 -21.36 22.62
CA GLU A 63 -9.71 -20.57 22.81
C GLU A 63 -8.49 -21.24 22.16
N GLU A 64 -8.45 -22.57 22.18
CA GLU A 64 -7.40 -23.38 21.56
C GLU A 64 -7.43 -23.26 20.04
N ASP A 65 -8.61 -23.41 19.41
CA ASP A 65 -8.78 -23.29 17.96
C ASP A 65 -8.51 -21.85 17.49
N HIS A 66 -8.99 -20.86 18.24
CA HIS A 66 -8.73 -19.44 17.97
C HIS A 66 -7.23 -19.15 17.93
N SER A 67 -6.49 -19.62 18.95
CA SER A 67 -5.04 -19.40 19.03
C SER A 67 -4.28 -19.99 17.83
N LEU A 68 -4.65 -21.20 17.42
CA LEU A 68 -4.06 -21.92 16.29
C LEU A 68 -4.33 -21.23 14.96
N LEU A 69 -5.60 -20.89 14.69
CA LEU A 69 -6.00 -20.19 13.46
C LEU A 69 -5.35 -18.81 13.36
N ARG A 70 -5.32 -18.08 14.48
CA ARG A 70 -4.69 -16.76 14.54
C ARG A 70 -3.19 -16.82 14.28
N GLU A 71 -2.48 -17.82 14.80
CA GLU A 71 -1.07 -18.01 14.49
C GLU A 71 -0.82 -18.40 13.03
N GLN A 72 -1.66 -19.26 12.45
CA GLN A 72 -1.56 -19.64 11.05
C GLN A 72 -1.73 -18.44 10.11
N PHE A 73 -2.76 -17.62 10.32
CA PHE A 73 -2.96 -16.42 9.51
C PHE A 73 -1.85 -15.39 9.72
N LYS A 74 -1.32 -15.23 10.95
CA LYS A 74 -0.14 -14.39 11.17
C LYS A 74 1.09 -14.87 10.39
N ALA A 75 1.32 -16.19 10.35
CA ALA A 75 2.42 -16.77 9.60
C ALA A 75 2.27 -16.56 8.09
N GLU A 76 1.04 -16.55 7.57
CA GLU A 76 0.74 -16.28 6.17
C GLU A 76 0.90 -14.79 5.79
N VAL A 77 0.58 -13.88 6.72
CA VAL A 77 0.66 -12.42 6.49
C VAL A 77 2.08 -11.86 6.68
N ALA A 78 2.88 -12.45 7.58
CA ALA A 78 4.26 -12.04 7.85
C ALA A 78 5.16 -11.88 6.58
N PRO A 79 5.20 -12.84 5.63
CA PRO A 79 6.02 -12.69 4.42
C PRO A 79 5.53 -11.57 3.50
N VAL A 80 4.23 -11.28 3.46
CA VAL A 80 3.65 -10.18 2.66
C VAL A 80 4.09 -8.83 3.23
N LEU A 81 4.04 -8.68 4.55
CA LEU A 81 4.51 -7.46 5.24
C LEU A 81 6.02 -7.24 5.09
N LEU A 82 6.82 -8.32 5.10
CA LEU A 82 8.26 -8.23 4.85
C LEU A 82 8.57 -7.75 3.43
N ARG A 83 7.89 -8.30 2.41
CA ARG A 83 8.04 -7.84 1.02
C ARG A 83 7.62 -6.38 0.84
N GLU A 84 6.54 -5.94 1.49
CA GLU A 84 6.10 -4.54 1.46
C GLU A 84 7.18 -3.61 2.03
N LYS A 85 7.79 -4.00 3.15
CA LYS A 85 8.87 -3.25 3.80
C LYS A 85 10.12 -3.17 2.93
N GLU A 86 10.55 -4.28 2.32
CA GLU A 86 11.70 -4.31 1.42
C GLU A 86 11.49 -3.46 0.16
N LEU A 87 10.30 -3.51 -0.44
CA LEU A 87 9.96 -2.68 -1.58
C LEU A 87 9.95 -1.19 -1.22
N THR A 88 9.45 -0.83 -0.04
CA THR A 88 9.43 0.55 0.45
C THR A 88 10.85 1.09 0.67
N ILE A 89 11.75 0.27 1.25
CA ILE A 89 13.16 0.64 1.49
C ILE A 89 13.94 0.79 0.18
N ASN A 90 13.79 -0.14 -0.75
CA ASN A 90 14.57 -0.15 -1.99
C ASN A 90 14.12 0.86 -3.04
N SER A 91 12.85 1.25 -3.03
CA SER A 91 12.29 2.13 -4.06
C SER A 91 12.19 3.61 -3.65
N GLY A 92 12.41 3.93 -2.36
CA GLY A 92 12.21 5.28 -1.82
C GLY A 92 10.79 5.84 -2.01
N LEU A 93 9.87 5.00 -2.49
CA LEU A 93 8.48 5.34 -2.75
C LEU A 93 7.70 5.00 -1.49
N SER A 94 7.27 6.05 -0.78
CA SER A 94 6.28 5.86 0.29
C SER A 94 4.99 5.35 -0.36
N PRO A 95 4.42 4.22 0.09
CA PRO A 95 3.16 3.66 -0.43
C PRO A 95 1.92 4.54 -0.16
N GLU A 96 2.12 5.75 0.35
CA GLU A 96 1.10 6.55 1.02
C GLU A 96 0.22 7.45 0.15
N LYS A 97 0.55 7.69 -1.13
CA LYS A 97 -0.14 8.78 -1.87
C LYS A 97 -1.53 8.43 -2.44
N GLY A 98 -2.06 7.23 -2.18
CA GLY A 98 -3.33 6.78 -2.78
C GLY A 98 -4.48 6.47 -1.83
N LEU A 99 -4.26 6.43 -0.50
CA LEU A 99 -5.28 6.01 0.45
C LEU A 99 -6.00 7.22 1.07
N SER A 100 -7.34 7.24 1.07
CA SER A 100 -8.08 8.22 1.88
C SER A 100 -7.61 8.10 3.33
N GLY A 101 -7.33 9.24 3.98
CA GLY A 101 -6.70 9.25 5.30
C GLY A 101 -7.44 8.41 6.36
N GLU A 102 -8.77 8.28 6.23
CA GLU A 102 -9.62 7.47 7.10
C GLU A 102 -9.31 5.97 7.03
N LEU A 103 -9.16 5.40 5.83
CA LEU A 103 -8.91 3.96 5.67
C LEU A 103 -7.51 3.58 6.20
N ARG A 104 -6.58 4.54 6.15
CA ARG A 104 -5.21 4.40 6.68
C ARG A 104 -5.24 4.34 8.20
N GLU A 105 -5.97 5.24 8.83
CA GLU A 105 -6.11 5.24 10.29
C GLU A 105 -6.80 3.97 10.79
N GLU A 106 -7.84 3.52 10.09
CA GLU A 106 -8.56 2.29 10.45
C GLU A 106 -7.63 1.06 10.37
N MET A 107 -6.86 0.91 9.29
CA MET A 107 -5.89 -0.18 9.16
C MET A 107 -4.73 -0.11 10.16
N ILE A 108 -4.24 1.09 10.48
CA ILE A 108 -3.18 1.25 11.49
C ILE A 108 -3.72 0.85 12.86
N LYS A 109 -4.95 1.26 13.20
CA LYS A 109 -5.62 0.90 14.45
C LYS A 109 -5.83 -0.60 14.56
N GLU A 110 -6.22 -1.24 13.46
CA GLU A 110 -6.39 -2.70 13.36
C GLU A 110 -5.07 -3.45 13.54
N VAL A 111 -3.99 -2.98 12.91
CA VAL A 111 -2.65 -3.56 13.07
C VAL A 111 -2.14 -3.40 14.50
N ILE A 112 -2.35 -2.24 15.14
CA ILE A 112 -1.97 -2.01 16.54
C ILE A 112 -2.78 -2.93 17.47
N ARG A 113 -4.09 -3.11 17.21
CA ARG A 113 -4.95 -4.05 17.93
C ARG A 113 -4.45 -5.49 17.80
N ILE A 114 -4.08 -5.92 16.60
CA ILE A 114 -3.64 -7.29 16.32
C ILE A 114 -2.23 -7.58 16.87
N CYS A 115 -1.30 -6.63 16.73
CA CYS A 115 0.10 -6.78 17.14
C CYS A 115 0.37 -6.42 18.61
N GLY A 116 -0.57 -5.76 19.30
CA GLY A 116 -0.50 -5.51 20.74
C GLY A 116 0.72 -4.72 21.20
N LYS A 117 1.34 -3.93 20.32
CA LYS A 117 2.53 -3.15 20.63
C LYS A 117 2.31 -1.70 20.22
N GLU A 118 2.20 -0.84 21.22
CA GLU A 118 2.37 0.60 21.03
C GLU A 118 3.74 0.81 20.36
N LEU A 119 3.71 1.46 19.20
CA LEU A 119 4.89 1.90 18.45
C LEU A 119 5.45 3.16 19.10
#